data_AF-A0A5J4PZ31-F1
#
_entry.id   AF-A0A5J4PZ31-F1
#
_cell.length_a   1.000
_cell.length_b   1.000
_cell.length_c   1.000
_cell.angle_alpha   90.00
_cell.angle_beta   90.00
_cell.angle_gamma   90.00
#
_symmetry.space_group_name_H-M   'P 1'
#
loop_
_entity.id
_entity.type
_entity.pdbx_description
1 polymer ?
#
loop_
_entity_poly.entity_id
_entity_poly.type
_entity_poly.pdbx_seq_one_letter_code
_entity_poly.pdbx_strand_id
1 'polypeptide(L)'
;GPRVPNTPLSMPLAQHTLPVFNTKSYIEHPQWAYKRVAGTGQVKHNDIVVFNFPAGDTVALNYQQTDFYSLAYGEGKRVYSHTLNMDSLTREQQQIVFDLYYSAGRKQILSNPKEYGKVIHRPVDRRENYVKRCIGLPGDTLQIIQRAIYLNGLKQDDPENLQFFYRVQATGKPITQEFFRELGLSNEDTQSYQAGDVEFYLPLTKKAHDALLGRKDLVTAIYTIELGNDGLYPPNLHTNWTVDNYGPIWIPAKGTTITLTADNLPVYERCIRTYEKNTLERKSDGIYINDEKTDTYTFKMDYYWMMGDNRHNSADSRYWGFVPEDHVVGKPILVWLSLDKDRGWFNGKIRWGRIFKWAD
;
A
#
# COMPACT_ATOMS: atom_id res chain seq x y z
N GLY A 1 7.74 13.06 17.74
CA GLY A 1 7.12 12.42 18.91
C GLY A 1 5.71 11.96 18.56
N PRO A 2 4.85 11.66 19.55
CA PRO A 2 3.48 11.26 19.31
C PRO A 2 2.71 12.33 18.53
N ARG A 3 1.82 11.88 17.64
CA ARG A 3 0.88 12.74 16.94
C ARG A 3 -0.29 13.08 17.87
N VAL A 4 -0.67 14.35 17.93
CA VAL A 4 -1.89 14.77 18.63
C VAL A 4 -3.11 14.30 17.82
N PRO A 5 -4.15 13.71 18.43
CA PRO A 5 -5.35 13.29 17.71
C PRO A 5 -6.02 14.46 16.98
N ASN A 6 -6.36 14.26 15.69
CA ASN A 6 -7.14 15.24 14.93
C ASN A 6 -8.61 15.22 15.36
N THR A 7 -9.10 14.05 15.78
CA THR A 7 -10.45 13.82 16.27
C THR A 7 -10.41 13.64 17.79
N PRO A 8 -10.48 14.72 18.60
CA PRO A 8 -10.29 14.67 20.04
C PRO A 8 -11.41 13.94 20.80
N LEU A 9 -12.62 13.91 20.23
CA LEU A 9 -13.80 13.34 20.86
C LEU A 9 -14.16 12.02 20.16
N SER A 10 -13.71 10.92 20.78
CA SER A 10 -13.98 9.55 20.33
C SER A 10 -14.06 8.57 21.48
N MET A 11 -14.84 7.52 21.29
CA MET A 11 -14.90 6.39 22.20
C MET A 11 -13.55 5.65 22.23
N PRO A 12 -12.94 5.46 23.41
CA PRO A 12 -11.72 4.68 23.55
C PRO A 12 -11.90 3.26 22.99
N LEU A 13 -10.85 2.74 22.34
CA LEU A 13 -10.78 1.35 21.84
C LEU A 13 -11.81 0.97 20.76
N ALA A 14 -12.60 1.92 20.24
CA ALA A 14 -13.51 1.70 19.11
C ALA A 14 -13.01 2.47 17.87
N GLN A 15 -12.69 1.74 16.80
CA GLN A 15 -11.98 2.33 15.65
C GLN A 15 -12.88 3.21 14.78
N HIS A 16 -13.93 2.64 14.18
CA HIS A 16 -14.83 3.37 13.27
C HIS A 16 -16.27 3.47 13.81
N THR A 17 -16.73 2.40 14.43
CA THR A 17 -18.14 2.19 14.75
C THR A 17 -18.26 1.69 16.18
N LEU A 18 -19.25 2.21 16.92
CA LEU A 18 -19.58 1.69 18.24
C LEU A 18 -20.12 0.26 18.12
N PRO A 19 -19.64 -0.69 18.94
CA PRO A 19 -20.28 -1.98 19.08
C PRO A 19 -21.77 -1.76 19.43
N VAL A 20 -22.65 -2.61 18.92
CA VAL A 20 -24.12 -2.60 19.17
C VAL A 20 -24.91 -1.54 18.40
N PHE A 21 -24.52 -0.26 18.46
CA PHE A 21 -25.35 0.82 17.90
C PHE A 21 -25.13 1.08 16.40
N ASN A 22 -24.07 0.50 15.82
CA ASN A 22 -23.69 0.69 14.41
C ASN A 22 -23.58 2.18 13.98
N THR A 23 -23.26 3.06 14.93
CA THR A 23 -23.00 4.50 14.72
C THR A 23 -21.52 4.80 14.83
N LYS A 24 -21.08 5.96 14.34
CA LYS A 24 -19.66 6.37 14.41
C LYS A 24 -19.15 6.36 15.85
N SER A 25 -17.94 5.86 16.07
CA SER A 25 -17.26 5.89 17.38
C SER A 25 -16.65 7.26 17.72
N TYR A 26 -16.87 8.27 16.89
CA TYR A 26 -16.33 9.61 17.03
C TYR A 26 -17.31 10.65 16.48
N ILE A 27 -17.17 11.89 16.94
CA ILE A 27 -17.89 13.03 16.36
C ILE A 27 -17.02 13.74 15.32
N GLU A 28 -17.64 14.27 14.28
CA GLU A 28 -16.91 14.90 13.17
C GLU A 28 -16.32 16.26 13.57
N HIS A 29 -16.92 16.97 14.52
CA HIS A 29 -16.47 18.28 14.98
C HIS A 29 -16.44 18.36 16.51
N PRO A 30 -15.43 19.04 17.09
CA PRO A 30 -14.34 19.77 16.43
C PRO A 30 -13.25 18.84 15.87
N GLN A 31 -12.50 19.34 14.87
CA GLN A 31 -11.25 18.72 14.39
C GLN A 31 -10.08 19.63 14.73
N TRP A 32 -8.96 19.04 15.14
CA TRP A 32 -7.72 19.76 15.36
C TRP A 32 -6.80 19.65 14.15
N ALA A 33 -6.06 20.73 13.89
CA ALA A 33 -5.00 20.73 12.89
C ALA A 33 -3.90 19.72 13.28
N TYR A 34 -3.21 19.18 12.27
CA TYR A 34 -2.08 18.29 12.51
C TYR A 34 -1.05 18.97 13.42
N LYS A 35 -0.74 18.29 14.52
CA LYS A 35 0.31 18.68 15.46
C LYS A 35 1.03 17.44 15.93
N ARG A 36 2.36 17.49 15.89
CA ARG A 36 3.22 16.46 16.47
C ARG A 36 4.02 17.10 17.60
N VAL A 37 4.04 16.46 18.76
CA VAL A 37 4.92 16.91 19.84
C VAL A 37 6.36 16.51 19.53
N ALA A 38 7.31 17.26 20.08
CA ALA A 38 8.73 16.93 19.99
C ALA A 38 8.96 15.46 20.39
N GLY A 39 9.84 14.76 19.68
CA GLY A 39 10.20 13.38 20.00
C GLY A 39 11.70 13.17 19.91
N THR A 40 12.10 11.94 20.12
CA THR A 40 13.51 11.54 20.27
C THR A 40 14.20 11.15 18.96
N GLY A 41 13.52 11.26 17.82
CA GLY A 41 14.10 10.91 16.52
C GLY A 41 13.17 11.16 15.33
N GLN A 42 13.71 10.87 14.14
CA GLN A 42 13.03 10.94 12.85
C GLN A 42 12.94 9.53 12.24
N VAL A 43 12.03 9.36 11.28
CA VAL A 43 11.92 8.13 10.48
C VAL A 43 13.17 8.01 9.62
N LYS A 44 13.73 6.81 9.56
CA LYS A 44 14.90 6.46 8.73
C LYS A 44 14.53 5.37 7.74
N HIS A 45 15.38 5.18 6.73
CA HIS A 45 15.33 4.00 5.87
C HIS A 45 15.29 2.73 6.71
N ASN A 46 14.49 1.79 6.25
CA ASN A 46 14.23 0.50 6.86
C ASN A 46 13.55 0.51 8.24
N ASP A 47 13.16 1.66 8.78
CA ASP A 47 12.35 1.69 10.00
C ASP A 47 10.99 1.01 9.79
N ILE A 48 10.54 0.23 10.76
CA ILE A 48 9.15 -0.19 10.84
C ILE A 48 8.32 1.02 11.31
N VAL A 49 7.28 1.37 10.54
CA VAL A 49 6.45 2.55 10.79
C VAL A 49 4.98 2.15 10.82
N VAL A 50 4.28 2.64 11.84
CA VAL A 50 2.83 2.62 11.94
C VAL A 50 2.28 3.92 11.37
N PHE A 51 1.32 3.84 10.45
CA PHE A 51 0.67 4.99 9.84
C PHE A 51 -0.79 4.69 9.48
N ASN A 52 -1.58 5.75 9.34
CA ASN A 52 -2.95 5.62 8.86
C ASN A 52 -2.98 5.45 7.33
N PHE A 53 -3.89 4.61 6.84
CA PHE A 53 -4.02 4.28 5.42
C PHE A 53 -4.25 5.54 4.57
N PRO A 54 -3.34 5.89 3.64
CA PRO A 54 -3.43 7.14 2.89
C PRO A 54 -4.60 7.23 1.91
N ALA A 55 -5.09 6.08 1.42
CA ALA A 55 -6.24 6.00 0.51
C ALA A 55 -7.56 5.66 1.21
N GLY A 56 -7.55 5.52 2.55
CA GLY A 56 -8.75 5.25 3.35
C GLY A 56 -9.60 6.49 3.69
N ASP A 57 -9.40 7.60 2.99
CA ASP A 57 -10.10 8.86 3.25
C ASP A 57 -11.54 8.86 2.73
N THR A 58 -11.83 8.04 1.72
CA THR A 58 -13.15 7.81 1.15
C THR A 58 -13.37 6.31 1.02
N VAL A 59 -14.53 5.82 1.50
CA VAL A 59 -14.83 4.38 1.53
C VAL A 59 -16.29 4.13 1.15
N ALA A 60 -16.54 3.10 0.33
CA ALA A 60 -17.86 2.52 0.10
C ALA A 60 -18.09 1.40 1.14
N LEU A 61 -19.13 1.52 1.98
CA LEU A 61 -19.28 0.67 3.16
C LEU A 61 -19.43 -0.85 2.89
N ASN A 62 -19.86 -1.25 1.70
CA ASN A 62 -19.93 -2.66 1.33
C ASN A 62 -18.62 -3.19 0.70
N TYR A 63 -17.66 -2.30 0.42
CA TYR A 63 -16.39 -2.61 -0.23
C TYR A 63 -15.20 -1.97 0.52
N GLN A 64 -15.10 -2.23 1.82
CA GLN A 64 -14.08 -1.60 2.67
C GLN A 64 -12.68 -2.23 2.51
N GLN A 65 -12.59 -3.39 1.83
CA GLN A 65 -11.35 -4.07 1.52
C GLN A 65 -10.52 -3.40 0.41
N THR A 66 -11.12 -2.47 -0.35
CA THR A 66 -10.47 -1.73 -1.44
C THR A 66 -10.66 -0.23 -1.21
N ASP A 67 -9.71 0.59 -1.66
CA ASP A 67 -9.89 2.03 -1.61
C ASP A 67 -10.89 2.51 -2.68
N PHE A 68 -11.56 3.62 -2.39
CA PHE A 68 -12.61 4.15 -3.27
C PHE A 68 -12.10 4.51 -4.67
N TYR A 69 -10.84 4.91 -4.80
CA TYR A 69 -10.28 5.37 -6.07
C TYR A 69 -10.04 4.20 -7.00
N SER A 70 -9.37 3.15 -6.51
CA SER A 70 -9.19 1.90 -7.25
C SER A 70 -10.53 1.28 -7.64
N LEU A 71 -11.52 1.29 -6.73
CA LEU A 71 -12.88 0.84 -7.03
C LEU A 71 -13.52 1.69 -8.15
N ALA A 72 -13.42 3.01 -8.09
CA ALA A 72 -13.96 3.90 -9.12
C ALA A 72 -13.30 3.70 -10.49
N TYR A 73 -11.97 3.56 -10.56
CA TYR A 73 -11.30 3.25 -11.83
C TYR A 73 -11.72 1.88 -12.38
N GLY A 74 -11.81 0.86 -11.52
CA GLY A 74 -12.24 -0.48 -11.87
C GLY A 74 -13.67 -0.53 -12.43
N GLU A 75 -14.63 0.08 -11.73
CA GLU A 75 -16.02 0.18 -12.20
C GLU A 75 -16.14 1.00 -13.48
N GLY A 76 -15.39 2.10 -13.57
CA GLY A 76 -15.32 2.91 -14.79
C GLY A 76 -14.89 2.09 -16.00
N LYS A 77 -13.81 1.33 -15.86
CA LYS A 77 -13.30 0.46 -16.91
C LYS A 77 -14.30 -0.65 -17.28
N ARG A 78 -15.11 -1.15 -16.33
CA ARG A 78 -16.19 -2.12 -16.60
C ARG A 78 -17.36 -1.51 -17.38
N VAL A 79 -17.72 -0.27 -17.10
CA VAL A 79 -18.78 0.46 -17.83
C VAL A 79 -18.43 0.60 -19.32
N TYR A 80 -17.15 0.77 -19.65
CA TYR A 80 -16.67 0.82 -21.03
C TYR A 80 -16.16 -0.54 -21.49
N SER A 81 -17.01 -1.30 -22.18
CA SER A 81 -16.71 -2.67 -22.62
C SER A 81 -15.61 -2.80 -23.69
N HIS A 82 -15.20 -1.70 -24.34
CA HIS A 82 -14.18 -1.72 -25.38
C HIS A 82 -12.78 -1.52 -24.77
N THR A 83 -11.91 -2.48 -25.01
CA THR A 83 -10.49 -2.36 -24.65
C THR A 83 -9.82 -1.34 -25.57
N LEU A 84 -9.35 -0.24 -24.99
CA LEU A 84 -8.51 0.74 -25.68
C LEU A 84 -7.04 0.33 -25.57
N ASN A 85 -6.31 0.45 -26.68
CA ASN A 85 -4.86 0.33 -26.64
C ASN A 85 -4.27 1.66 -26.15
N MET A 86 -3.90 1.71 -24.87
CA MET A 86 -3.33 2.92 -24.27
C MET A 86 -1.98 3.32 -24.88
N ASP A 87 -1.22 2.37 -25.44
CA ASP A 87 0.08 2.63 -26.08
C ASP A 87 -0.06 3.41 -27.39
N SER A 88 -1.23 3.37 -28.03
CA SER A 88 -1.49 4.13 -29.27
C SER A 88 -1.98 5.56 -29.01
N LEU A 89 -2.17 5.94 -27.75
CA LEU A 89 -2.71 7.24 -27.36
C LEU A 89 -1.59 8.18 -26.91
N THR A 90 -1.74 9.46 -27.24
CA THR A 90 -0.91 10.52 -26.64
C THR A 90 -1.16 10.61 -25.13
N ARG A 91 -0.22 11.20 -24.38
CA ARG A 91 -0.37 11.36 -22.92
C ARG A 91 -1.67 12.08 -22.55
N GLU A 92 -2.02 13.13 -23.28
CA GLU A 92 -3.26 13.88 -23.05
C GLU A 92 -4.50 13.01 -23.27
N GLN A 93 -4.53 12.22 -24.36
CA GLN A 93 -5.61 11.27 -24.62
C GLN A 93 -5.71 10.19 -23.55
N GLN A 94 -4.58 9.65 -23.07
CA GLN A 94 -4.57 8.70 -21.96
C GLN A 94 -5.20 9.32 -20.70
N GLN A 95 -4.86 10.58 -20.37
CA GLN A 95 -5.45 11.28 -19.22
C GLN A 95 -6.95 11.47 -19.37
N ILE A 96 -7.44 11.83 -20.56
CA ILE A 96 -8.89 11.93 -20.85
C ILE A 96 -9.58 10.58 -20.60
N VAL A 97 -8.97 9.47 -21.02
CA VAL A 97 -9.51 8.12 -20.76
C VAL A 97 -9.57 7.80 -19.27
N PHE A 98 -8.53 8.13 -18.50
CA PHE A 98 -8.53 7.93 -17.05
C PHE A 98 -9.58 8.80 -16.35
N ASP A 99 -9.74 10.07 -16.74
CA ASP A 99 -10.77 10.96 -16.21
C ASP A 99 -12.18 10.43 -16.49
N LEU A 100 -12.37 9.87 -17.69
CA LEU A 100 -13.61 9.20 -18.09
C LEU A 100 -13.89 7.98 -17.21
N TYR A 101 -12.91 7.09 -17.02
CA TYR A 101 -13.05 5.91 -16.16
C TYR A 101 -13.39 6.31 -14.73
N TYR A 102 -12.61 7.19 -14.12
CA TYR A 102 -12.87 7.63 -12.75
C TYR A 102 -14.26 8.26 -12.60
N SER A 103 -14.67 9.13 -13.53
CA SER A 103 -15.96 9.81 -13.49
C SER A 103 -17.13 8.83 -13.65
N ALA A 104 -17.04 7.90 -14.61
CA ALA A 104 -18.07 6.89 -14.86
C ALA A 104 -18.21 5.92 -13.68
N GLY A 105 -17.10 5.40 -13.15
CA GLY A 105 -17.13 4.49 -12.02
C GLY A 105 -17.57 5.17 -10.73
N ARG A 106 -17.13 6.41 -10.47
CA ARG A 106 -17.65 7.20 -9.36
C ARG A 106 -19.17 7.39 -9.46
N LYS A 107 -19.68 7.70 -10.65
CA LYS A 107 -21.13 7.82 -10.89
C LYS A 107 -21.83 6.49 -10.63
N GLN A 108 -21.30 5.39 -11.15
CA GLN A 108 -21.84 4.04 -10.93
C GLN A 108 -21.92 3.70 -9.43
N ILE A 109 -20.86 3.95 -8.66
CA ILE A 109 -20.84 3.68 -7.23
C ILE A 109 -21.90 4.50 -6.49
N LEU A 110 -21.97 5.80 -6.76
CA LEU A 110 -22.90 6.71 -6.08
C LEU A 110 -24.36 6.49 -6.45
N SER A 111 -24.63 6.05 -7.68
CA SER A 111 -25.99 5.75 -8.15
C SER A 111 -26.52 4.40 -7.66
N ASN A 112 -25.67 3.52 -7.11
CA ASN A 112 -26.04 2.17 -6.70
C ASN A 112 -25.74 1.89 -5.20
N PRO A 113 -26.32 2.65 -4.26
CA PRO A 113 -26.02 2.51 -2.83
C PRO A 113 -26.45 1.16 -2.22
N LYS A 114 -27.34 0.40 -2.89
CA LYS A 114 -27.68 -0.97 -2.47
C LYS A 114 -26.51 -1.94 -2.63
N GLU A 115 -25.73 -1.75 -3.69
CA GLU A 115 -24.58 -2.61 -4.00
C GLU A 115 -23.36 -2.15 -3.22
N TYR A 116 -23.00 -0.86 -3.32
CA TYR A 116 -21.75 -0.34 -2.76
C TYR A 116 -21.86 0.16 -1.32
N GLY A 117 -23.09 0.29 -0.80
CA GLY A 117 -23.35 0.92 0.48
C GLY A 117 -23.20 2.44 0.42
N LYS A 118 -23.33 3.08 1.59
CA LYS A 118 -23.11 4.53 1.70
C LYS A 118 -21.62 4.84 1.47
N VAL A 119 -21.33 5.85 0.67
CA VAL A 119 -19.97 6.42 0.57
C VAL A 119 -19.76 7.39 1.72
N ILE A 120 -18.69 7.18 2.49
CA ILE A 120 -18.35 8.00 3.66
C ILE A 120 -16.91 8.49 3.57
N HIS A 121 -16.63 9.58 4.30
CA HIS A 121 -15.30 10.13 4.47
C HIS A 121 -14.78 9.92 5.90
N ARG A 122 -13.46 9.73 6.04
CA ARG A 122 -12.80 9.48 7.33
C ARG A 122 -11.65 10.46 7.57
N PRO A 123 -11.58 11.12 8.74
CA PRO A 123 -10.41 11.90 9.12
C PRO A 123 -9.18 10.98 9.25
N VAL A 124 -7.97 11.54 9.09
CA VAL A 124 -6.71 10.78 8.99
C VAL A 124 -6.55 9.80 10.15
N ASP A 125 -6.80 10.25 11.38
CA ASP A 125 -6.63 9.44 12.60
C ASP A 125 -7.73 8.38 12.83
N ARG A 126 -8.74 8.32 11.95
CA ARG A 126 -9.82 7.31 11.96
C ARG A 126 -9.77 6.37 10.77
N ARG A 127 -8.65 6.34 10.05
CA ARG A 127 -8.39 5.34 9.00
C ARG A 127 -7.64 4.15 9.58
N GLU A 128 -7.68 3.04 8.85
CA GLU A 128 -7.00 1.79 9.15
C GLU A 128 -5.51 2.05 9.41
N ASN A 129 -4.93 1.34 10.37
CA ASN A 129 -3.49 1.42 10.62
C ASN A 129 -2.79 0.35 9.80
N TYR A 130 -1.71 0.74 9.14
CA TYR A 130 -0.77 -0.16 8.49
C TYR A 130 0.57 -0.11 9.21
N VAL A 131 1.25 -1.25 9.21
CA VAL A 131 2.63 -1.39 9.68
C VAL A 131 3.47 -1.85 8.49
N LYS A 132 4.43 -1.03 8.09
CA LYS A 132 5.30 -1.30 6.93
C LYS A 132 6.69 -0.75 7.18
N ARG A 133 7.64 -1.16 6.34
CA ARG A 133 9.00 -0.64 6.34
C ARG A 133 9.08 0.65 5.54
N CYS A 134 9.73 1.68 6.09
CA CYS A 134 10.01 2.92 5.36
C CYS A 134 11.17 2.69 4.39
N ILE A 135 10.84 2.55 3.11
CA ILE A 135 11.83 2.30 2.07
C ILE A 135 12.39 3.60 1.49
N GLY A 136 11.58 4.65 1.39
CA GLY A 136 12.03 5.94 0.85
C GLY A 136 11.64 7.10 1.74
N LEU A 137 12.57 8.03 1.91
CA LEU A 137 12.43 9.26 2.69
C LEU A 137 12.10 10.46 1.80
N PRO A 138 11.67 11.59 2.38
CA PRO A 138 11.47 12.83 1.64
C PRO A 138 12.73 13.21 0.84
N GLY A 139 12.57 13.45 -0.46
CA GLY A 139 13.65 13.85 -1.36
C GLY A 139 14.35 12.71 -2.08
N ASP A 140 14.13 11.45 -1.69
CA ASP A 140 14.70 10.30 -2.38
C ASP A 140 14.06 10.07 -3.75
N THR A 141 14.83 9.52 -4.68
CA THR A 141 14.33 8.91 -5.91
C THR A 141 14.33 7.40 -5.77
N LEU A 142 13.15 6.80 -5.70
CA LEU A 142 12.95 5.36 -5.63
C LEU A 142 12.89 4.74 -7.02
N GLN A 143 13.57 3.62 -7.21
CA GLN A 143 13.37 2.74 -8.36
C GLN A 143 13.42 1.28 -7.91
N ILE A 144 12.63 0.42 -8.55
CA ILE A 144 12.70 -1.03 -8.39
C ILE A 144 13.16 -1.61 -9.72
N ILE A 145 14.23 -2.41 -9.70
CA ILE A 145 14.76 -3.09 -10.89
C ILE A 145 14.94 -4.56 -10.51
N GLN A 146 14.21 -5.45 -11.19
CA GLN A 146 14.25 -6.88 -10.94
C GLN A 146 14.18 -7.21 -9.44
N ARG A 147 13.16 -6.67 -8.75
CA ARG A 147 12.89 -6.81 -7.30
C ARG A 147 13.82 -6.04 -6.36
N ALA A 148 14.97 -5.58 -6.83
CA ALA A 148 15.92 -4.84 -6.00
C ALA A 148 15.51 -3.36 -5.90
N ILE A 149 15.61 -2.82 -4.68
CA ILE A 149 15.36 -1.41 -4.42
C ILE A 149 16.62 -0.59 -4.73
N TYR A 150 16.44 0.52 -5.43
CA TYR A 150 17.44 1.56 -5.64
C TYR A 150 16.89 2.88 -5.08
N LEU A 151 17.71 3.58 -4.31
CA LEU A 151 17.44 4.94 -3.84
C LEU A 151 18.52 5.86 -4.35
N ASN A 152 18.13 6.92 -5.06
CA ASN A 152 19.06 7.88 -5.67
C ASN A 152 20.11 7.20 -6.57
N GLY A 153 19.71 6.13 -7.27
CA GLY A 153 20.58 5.32 -8.12
C GLY A 153 21.44 4.29 -7.39
N LEU A 154 21.39 4.23 -6.04
CA LEU A 154 22.17 3.30 -5.24
C LEU A 154 21.31 2.11 -4.80
N LYS A 155 21.77 0.90 -5.10
CA LYS A 155 21.12 -0.35 -4.66
C LYS A 155 21.11 -0.42 -3.13
N GLN A 156 19.96 -0.80 -2.57
CA GLN A 156 19.77 -0.99 -1.13
C GLN A 156 19.91 -2.46 -0.74
N ASP A 157 20.28 -2.69 0.52
CA ASP A 157 20.30 -4.03 1.10
C ASP A 157 18.88 -4.52 1.40
N ASP A 158 18.67 -5.82 1.16
CA ASP A 158 17.40 -6.47 1.45
C ASP A 158 17.29 -6.80 2.94
N PRO A 159 16.11 -6.59 3.57
CA PRO A 159 15.84 -7.10 4.91
C PRO A 159 16.01 -8.63 5.00
N GLU A 160 16.46 -9.14 6.14
CA GLU A 160 16.73 -10.57 6.35
C GLU A 160 15.53 -11.47 6.00
N ASN A 161 14.32 -11.04 6.36
CA ASN A 161 13.08 -11.80 6.20
C ASN A 161 12.26 -11.35 4.99
N LEU A 162 12.89 -10.73 4.00
CA LEU A 162 12.25 -10.34 2.74
C LEU A 162 11.69 -11.56 2.00
N GLN A 163 10.45 -11.48 1.53
CA GLN A 163 9.75 -12.57 0.83
C GLN A 163 9.25 -12.13 -0.55
N PHE A 164 9.33 -13.05 -1.51
CA PHE A 164 8.69 -12.95 -2.81
C PHE A 164 7.90 -14.22 -3.10
N PHE A 165 6.89 -14.13 -3.96
CA PHE A 165 6.25 -15.34 -4.49
C PHE A 165 7.16 -16.03 -5.51
N TYR A 166 7.17 -17.36 -5.43
CA TYR A 166 7.86 -18.24 -6.36
C TYR A 166 6.90 -19.34 -6.82
N ARG A 167 7.11 -19.80 -8.06
CA ARG A 167 6.52 -21.03 -8.58
C ARG A 167 7.44 -22.19 -8.23
N VAL A 168 6.93 -23.15 -7.48
CA VAL A 168 7.67 -24.34 -7.04
C VAL A 168 7.25 -25.52 -7.93
N GLN A 169 8.23 -26.24 -8.48
CA GLN A 169 8.02 -27.53 -9.14
C GLN A 169 8.46 -28.65 -8.20
N ALA A 170 7.55 -29.58 -7.92
CA ALA A 170 7.73 -30.66 -6.96
C ALA A 170 7.74 -32.04 -7.62
N THR A 171 8.22 -33.04 -6.86
CA THR A 171 8.30 -34.44 -7.30
C THR A 171 6.95 -35.18 -7.21
N GLY A 172 5.92 -34.55 -6.65
CA GLY A 172 4.65 -35.17 -6.28
C GLY A 172 4.70 -35.92 -4.95
N LYS A 173 5.84 -35.96 -4.26
CA LYS A 173 5.88 -36.45 -2.87
C LYS A 173 5.20 -35.44 -1.94
N PRO A 174 4.31 -35.89 -1.04
CA PRO A 174 3.69 -34.98 -0.08
C PRO A 174 4.72 -34.27 0.80
N ILE A 175 4.64 -32.94 0.80
CA ILE A 175 5.28 -32.04 1.75
C ILE A 175 4.35 -31.86 2.95
N THR A 176 4.87 -32.02 4.16
CA THR A 176 4.10 -31.92 5.40
C THR A 176 3.95 -30.47 5.87
N GLN A 177 2.87 -30.18 6.61
CA GLN A 177 2.68 -28.87 7.21
C GLN A 177 3.77 -28.52 8.23
N GLU A 178 4.31 -29.54 8.91
CA GLU A 178 5.48 -29.43 9.79
C GLU A 178 6.68 -28.83 9.06
N PHE A 179 6.98 -29.32 7.86
CA PHE A 179 8.12 -28.83 7.09
C PHE A 179 7.90 -27.40 6.61
N PHE A 180 6.70 -27.06 6.11
CA PHE A 180 6.40 -25.66 5.77
C PHE A 180 6.55 -24.71 6.96
N ARG A 181 6.16 -25.15 8.14
CA ARG A 181 6.33 -24.39 9.37
C ARG A 181 7.80 -24.23 9.78
N GLU A 182 8.64 -25.23 9.56
CA GLU A 182 10.10 -25.12 9.74
C GLU A 182 10.71 -24.07 8.80
N LEU A 183 10.15 -23.93 7.59
CA LEU A 183 10.49 -22.87 6.63
C LEU A 183 9.89 -21.50 7.00
N GLY A 184 9.07 -21.41 8.05
CA GLY A 184 8.43 -20.18 8.51
C GLY A 184 7.15 -19.80 7.76
N LEU A 185 6.55 -20.74 7.03
CA LEU A 185 5.32 -20.53 6.26
C LEU A 185 4.08 -20.85 7.11
N SER A 186 3.09 -19.97 7.06
CA SER A 186 1.78 -20.17 7.70
C SER A 186 0.84 -21.00 6.82
N ASN A 187 -0.27 -21.48 7.38
CA ASN A 187 -1.30 -22.17 6.60
C ASN A 187 -1.88 -21.28 5.48
N GLU A 188 -1.88 -19.96 5.67
CA GLU A 188 -2.29 -18.99 4.65
C GLU A 188 -1.28 -18.93 3.49
N ASP A 189 0.01 -18.98 3.80
CA ASP A 189 1.08 -18.95 2.81
C ASP A 189 1.10 -20.20 1.92
N THR A 190 0.58 -21.32 2.43
CA THR A 190 0.55 -22.62 1.76
C THR A 190 -0.80 -22.97 1.13
N GLN A 191 -1.74 -22.02 1.02
CA GLN A 191 -3.09 -22.29 0.49
C GLN A 191 -3.12 -22.81 -0.95
N SER A 192 -2.08 -22.54 -1.75
CA SER A 192 -2.02 -23.01 -3.13
C SER A 192 -1.54 -24.46 -3.28
N TYR A 193 -1.12 -25.11 -2.19
CA TYR A 193 -0.58 -26.46 -2.20
C TYR A 193 -1.58 -27.49 -1.65
N GLN A 194 -1.71 -28.61 -2.36
CA GLN A 194 -2.37 -29.83 -1.93
C GLN A 194 -1.39 -31.01 -1.97
N ALA A 195 -1.65 -32.02 -1.13
CA ALA A 195 -0.78 -33.19 -1.04
C ALA A 195 -0.72 -33.94 -2.37
N GLY A 196 0.50 -34.02 -2.94
CA GLY A 196 0.74 -34.66 -4.24
C GLY A 196 0.90 -33.68 -5.40
N ASP A 197 0.69 -32.38 -5.18
CA ASP A 197 0.88 -31.37 -6.22
C ASP A 197 2.32 -31.36 -6.75
N VAL A 198 2.43 -31.19 -8.07
CA VAL A 198 3.70 -31.07 -8.79
C VAL A 198 4.05 -29.63 -9.14
N GLU A 199 3.10 -28.70 -9.00
CA GLU A 199 3.31 -27.27 -9.19
C GLU A 199 2.42 -26.47 -8.23
N PHE A 200 2.99 -25.49 -7.53
CA PHE A 200 2.28 -24.60 -6.60
C PHE A 200 3.09 -23.31 -6.37
N TYR A 201 2.50 -22.35 -5.65
CA TYR A 201 3.10 -21.04 -5.36
C TYR A 201 3.28 -20.82 -3.86
N LEU A 202 4.46 -20.35 -3.46
CA LEU A 202 4.78 -20.02 -2.07
C LEU A 202 5.45 -18.65 -1.97
N PRO A 203 5.12 -17.84 -0.95
CA PRO A 203 5.92 -16.69 -0.59
C PRO A 203 7.14 -17.18 0.21
N LEU A 204 8.35 -17.05 -0.34
CA LEU A 204 9.56 -17.59 0.27
C LEU A 204 10.52 -16.47 0.65
N THR A 205 11.10 -16.57 1.85
CA THR A 205 12.36 -15.87 2.15
C THR A 205 13.50 -16.52 1.40
N LYS A 206 14.64 -15.82 1.26
CA LYS A 206 15.85 -16.42 0.68
C LYS A 206 16.24 -17.72 1.40
N LYS A 207 16.22 -17.71 2.73
CA LYS A 207 16.53 -18.90 3.55
C LYS A 207 15.54 -20.05 3.30
N ALA A 208 14.24 -19.77 3.23
CA ALA A 208 13.22 -20.78 2.97
C ALA A 208 13.32 -21.35 1.55
N HIS A 209 13.58 -20.47 0.57
CA HIS A 209 13.85 -20.85 -0.82
C HIS A 209 15.01 -21.84 -0.90
N ASP A 210 16.15 -21.50 -0.31
CA ASP A 210 17.36 -22.32 -0.39
C ASP A 210 17.18 -23.66 0.34
N ALA A 211 16.52 -23.66 1.50
CA ALA A 211 16.21 -24.88 2.25
C ALA A 211 15.24 -25.80 1.50
N LEU A 212 14.19 -25.24 0.89
CA LEU A 212 13.23 -26.00 0.08
C LEU A 212 13.90 -26.56 -1.18
N LEU A 213 14.69 -25.75 -1.88
CA LEU A 213 15.42 -26.17 -3.08
C LEU A 213 16.47 -27.26 -2.79
N GLY A 214 17.01 -27.29 -1.57
CA GLY A 214 17.92 -28.33 -1.10
C GLY A 214 17.27 -29.71 -0.92
N ARG A 215 15.93 -29.76 -0.75
CA ARG A 215 15.16 -31.01 -0.65
C ARG A 215 14.82 -31.56 -2.03
N LYS A 216 15.83 -32.08 -2.74
CA LYS A 216 15.68 -32.66 -4.08
C LYS A 216 14.74 -33.86 -4.16
N ASP A 217 14.47 -34.50 -3.02
CA ASP A 217 13.45 -35.54 -2.92
C ASP A 217 12.02 -34.99 -2.98
N LEU A 218 11.81 -33.71 -2.64
CA LEU A 218 10.51 -33.02 -2.64
C LEU A 218 10.35 -32.03 -3.80
N VAL A 219 11.40 -31.27 -4.13
CA VAL A 219 11.37 -30.15 -5.07
C VAL A 219 12.43 -30.30 -6.15
N THR A 220 12.02 -30.17 -7.40
CA THR A 220 12.90 -30.26 -8.57
C THR A 220 13.46 -28.89 -8.95
N ALA A 221 12.61 -27.85 -8.93
CA ALA A 221 13.00 -26.48 -9.26
C ALA A 221 12.11 -25.43 -8.57
N ILE A 222 12.63 -24.21 -8.44
CA ILE A 222 11.90 -23.03 -7.97
C ILE A 222 12.17 -21.88 -8.92
N TYR A 223 11.12 -21.23 -9.42
CA TYR A 223 11.21 -20.15 -10.38
C TYR A 223 10.66 -18.85 -9.81
N THR A 224 11.32 -17.75 -10.14
CA THR A 224 10.74 -16.42 -9.97
C THR A 224 9.50 -16.27 -10.83
N ILE A 225 8.50 -15.55 -10.32
CA ILE A 225 7.33 -15.13 -11.09
C ILE A 225 7.38 -13.63 -11.31
N GLU A 226 6.85 -13.18 -12.44
CA GLU A 226 6.56 -11.77 -12.67
C GLU A 226 5.08 -11.53 -12.40
N LEU A 227 4.79 -10.66 -11.44
CA LEU A 227 3.43 -10.18 -11.23
C LEU A 227 3.14 -9.00 -12.15
N GLY A 228 1.90 -8.94 -12.64
CA GLY A 228 1.45 -7.90 -13.56
C GLY A 228 1.40 -6.50 -12.93
N ASN A 229 0.83 -5.57 -13.68
CA ASN A 229 0.74 -4.15 -13.34
C ASN A 229 -0.60 -3.73 -12.73
N ASP A 230 -1.42 -4.70 -12.31
CA ASP A 230 -2.79 -4.42 -11.87
C ASP A 230 -2.81 -3.62 -10.55
N GLY A 231 -3.58 -2.54 -10.53
CA GLY A 231 -3.75 -1.67 -9.37
C GLY A 231 -2.52 -0.87 -8.92
N LEU A 232 -1.45 -0.80 -9.72
CA LEU A 232 -0.26 -0.03 -9.36
C LEU A 232 -0.53 1.48 -9.32
N TYR A 233 0.11 2.16 -8.38
CA TYR A 233 0.14 3.61 -8.28
C TYR A 233 1.01 4.24 -9.38
N PRO A 234 0.64 5.41 -9.92
CA PRO A 234 -0.67 6.05 -9.77
C PRO A 234 -1.71 5.43 -10.72
N PRO A 235 -2.98 5.34 -10.30
CA PRO A 235 -4.03 4.64 -11.07
C PRO A 235 -4.40 5.34 -12.38
N ASN A 236 -3.99 6.59 -12.57
CA ASN A 236 -4.23 7.41 -13.76
C ASN A 236 -2.96 7.68 -14.59
N LEU A 237 -1.99 6.77 -14.57
CA LEU A 237 -0.81 6.83 -15.44
C LEU A 237 -0.59 5.49 -16.12
N HIS A 238 -0.60 5.51 -17.45
CA HIS A 238 -0.22 4.33 -18.23
C HIS A 238 1.31 4.20 -18.25
N THR A 239 1.82 3.05 -17.79
CA THR A 239 3.24 2.71 -17.68
C THR A 239 3.46 1.24 -17.96
N ASN A 240 4.73 0.85 -18.19
CA ASN A 240 5.17 -0.53 -18.22
C ASN A 240 5.67 -1.03 -16.85
N TRP A 241 5.30 -0.33 -15.77
CA TRP A 241 5.74 -0.74 -14.44
C TRP A 241 5.10 -2.05 -14.02
N THR A 242 5.85 -2.86 -13.31
CA THR A 242 5.37 -4.05 -12.61
C THR A 242 5.72 -3.94 -11.13
N VAL A 243 5.22 -4.88 -10.32
CA VAL A 243 5.57 -4.99 -8.90
C VAL A 243 7.09 -5.10 -8.68
N ASP A 244 7.81 -5.64 -9.68
CA ASP A 244 9.24 -5.95 -9.66
C ASP A 244 10.10 -4.98 -10.48
N ASN A 245 9.49 -4.13 -11.31
CA ASN A 245 10.15 -3.13 -12.13
C ASN A 245 9.32 -1.83 -12.09
N TYR A 246 9.69 -0.88 -11.24
CA TYR A 246 8.84 0.25 -10.89
C TYR A 246 9.65 1.55 -10.81
N GLY A 247 9.05 2.66 -11.23
CA GLY A 247 9.68 3.98 -11.21
C GLY A 247 10.67 4.21 -12.37
N PRO A 248 11.59 5.18 -12.24
CA PRO A 248 11.89 5.94 -11.02
C PRO A 248 10.74 6.88 -10.60
N ILE A 249 10.61 7.12 -9.29
CA ILE A 249 9.71 8.13 -8.70
C ILE A 249 10.47 8.93 -7.65
N TRP A 250 10.38 10.24 -7.72
CA TRP A 250 10.87 11.13 -6.67
C TRP A 250 9.83 11.28 -5.56
N ILE A 251 10.26 11.19 -4.31
CA ILE A 251 9.42 11.24 -3.13
C ILE A 251 9.37 12.69 -2.62
N PRO A 252 8.19 13.31 -2.52
CA PRO A 252 8.14 14.73 -2.22
C PRO A 252 8.69 15.11 -0.84
N ALA A 253 9.45 16.22 -0.82
CA ALA A 253 9.98 16.83 0.39
C ALA A 253 9.40 18.22 0.61
N LYS A 254 9.09 18.53 1.88
CA LYS A 254 8.53 19.81 2.26
C LYS A 254 9.42 20.97 1.84
N GLY A 255 8.82 22.01 1.28
CA GLY A 255 9.49 23.20 0.79
C GLY A 255 10.19 23.02 -0.56
N THR A 256 10.15 21.83 -1.17
CA THR A 256 10.72 21.61 -2.50
C THR A 256 9.70 21.95 -3.58
N THR A 257 10.14 22.64 -4.63
CA THR A 257 9.33 22.99 -5.81
C THR A 257 9.66 22.07 -6.97
N ILE A 258 8.63 21.59 -7.67
CA ILE A 258 8.76 20.87 -8.93
C ILE A 258 8.01 21.59 -10.05
N THR A 259 8.43 21.36 -11.30
CA THR A 259 7.63 21.66 -12.48
C THR A 259 6.69 20.49 -12.76
N LEU A 260 5.40 20.79 -12.89
CA LEU A 260 4.33 19.86 -13.24
C LEU A 260 4.25 19.72 -14.76
N THR A 261 4.15 18.47 -15.21
CA THR A 261 4.02 18.09 -16.62
C THR A 261 2.91 17.07 -16.76
N ALA A 262 2.45 16.81 -17.98
CA ALA A 262 1.46 15.77 -18.23
C ALA A 262 1.95 14.36 -17.80
N ASP A 263 3.27 14.13 -17.78
CA ASP A 263 3.86 12.84 -17.38
C ASP A 263 3.95 12.66 -15.86
N ASN A 264 4.26 13.72 -15.12
CA ASN A 264 4.47 13.61 -13.67
C ASN A 264 3.25 14.01 -12.83
N LEU A 265 2.31 14.76 -13.40
CA LEU A 265 1.14 15.24 -12.67
C LEU A 265 0.31 14.09 -12.07
N PRO A 266 0.03 12.98 -12.78
CA PRO A 266 -0.66 11.83 -12.18
C PRO A 266 0.03 11.27 -10.92
N VAL A 267 1.36 11.34 -10.87
CA VAL A 267 2.15 10.89 -9.72
C VAL A 267 1.98 11.81 -8.52
N TYR A 268 1.79 13.11 -8.71
CA TYR A 268 1.75 14.09 -7.61
C TYR A 268 0.37 14.68 -7.33
N GLU A 269 -0.63 14.43 -8.19
CA GLU A 269 -1.98 14.97 -8.09
C GLU A 269 -2.59 14.73 -6.71
N ARG A 270 -2.45 13.51 -6.17
CA ARG A 270 -3.00 13.15 -4.86
C ARG A 270 -2.35 13.93 -3.72
N CYS A 271 -1.06 14.22 -3.83
CA CYS A 271 -0.34 15.08 -2.87
C CYS A 271 -0.94 16.48 -2.85
N ILE A 272 -1.13 17.07 -4.03
CA ILE A 272 -1.62 18.44 -4.18
C ILE A 272 -3.08 18.55 -3.76
N ARG A 273 -3.95 17.69 -4.29
CA ARG A 273 -5.41 17.76 -4.10
C ARG A 273 -5.85 17.23 -2.75
N THR A 274 -5.48 16.00 -2.46
CA THR A 274 -6.08 15.24 -1.35
C THR A 274 -5.35 15.48 -0.05
N TYR A 275 -4.02 15.47 -0.07
CA TYR A 275 -3.20 15.59 1.13
C TYR A 275 -2.99 17.05 1.54
N GLU A 276 -2.64 17.93 0.60
CA GLU A 276 -2.35 19.34 0.87
C GLU A 276 -3.51 20.31 0.60
N LYS A 277 -4.69 19.75 0.28
CA LYS A 277 -6.00 20.42 0.25
C LYS A 277 -6.10 21.59 -0.74
N ASN A 278 -5.52 21.44 -1.93
CA ASN A 278 -5.67 22.43 -3.00
C ASN A 278 -6.73 21.98 -4.04
N THR A 279 -7.32 22.92 -4.75
CA THR A 279 -7.98 22.60 -6.02
C THR A 279 -6.91 22.39 -7.10
N LEU A 280 -7.17 21.49 -8.04
CA LEU A 280 -6.29 21.23 -9.18
C LEU A 280 -7.16 20.92 -10.38
N GLU A 281 -6.98 21.69 -11.45
CA GLU A 281 -7.72 21.55 -12.71
C GLU A 281 -6.75 21.54 -13.88
N ARG A 282 -7.01 20.67 -14.86
CA ARG A 282 -6.37 20.69 -16.17
C ARG A 282 -7.33 21.34 -17.15
N LYS A 283 -6.92 22.43 -17.78
CA LYS A 283 -7.65 23.12 -18.85
C LYS A 283 -6.85 23.03 -20.14
N SER A 284 -7.48 23.33 -21.27
CA SER A 284 -6.84 23.26 -22.59
C SER A 284 -5.61 24.15 -22.71
N ASP A 285 -5.51 25.20 -21.91
CA ASP A 285 -4.42 26.17 -21.93
C ASP A 285 -3.41 25.99 -20.78
N GLY A 286 -3.61 25.05 -19.84
CA GLY A 286 -2.65 24.76 -18.78
C GLY A 286 -3.23 24.14 -17.51
N ILE A 287 -2.37 24.02 -16.48
CA ILE A 287 -2.71 23.54 -15.15
C ILE A 287 -3.08 24.73 -14.26
N TYR A 288 -4.11 24.55 -13.43
CA TYR A 288 -4.58 25.52 -12.47
C TYR A 288 -4.56 24.91 -11.07
N ILE A 289 -3.99 25.62 -10.10
CA ILE A 289 -3.98 25.24 -8.69
C ILE A 289 -4.56 26.40 -7.89
N ASN A 290 -5.66 26.18 -7.16
CA ASN A 290 -6.38 27.25 -6.45
C ASN A 290 -6.76 28.42 -7.39
N ASP A 291 -7.29 28.09 -8.57
CA ASP A 291 -7.71 29.02 -9.62
C ASP A 291 -6.59 29.85 -10.28
N GLU A 292 -5.33 29.64 -9.88
CA GLU A 292 -4.17 30.28 -10.48
C GLU A 292 -3.49 29.36 -11.49
N LYS A 293 -3.24 29.88 -12.70
CA LYS A 293 -2.51 29.16 -13.74
C LYS A 293 -1.05 29.02 -13.36
N THR A 294 -0.56 27.79 -13.23
CA THR A 294 0.83 27.50 -12.85
C THR A 294 1.25 26.14 -13.39
N ASP A 295 2.54 26.01 -13.70
CA ASP A 295 3.21 24.75 -13.99
C ASP A 295 4.16 24.34 -12.87
N THR A 296 4.10 24.97 -11.70
CA THR A 296 4.95 24.61 -10.55
C THR A 296 4.14 24.36 -9.29
N TYR A 297 4.67 23.51 -8.41
CA TYR A 297 4.11 23.26 -7.10
C TYR A 297 5.18 23.10 -6.04
N THR A 298 4.97 23.72 -4.87
CA THR A 298 5.83 23.58 -3.69
C THR A 298 5.12 22.75 -2.63
N PHE A 299 5.71 21.63 -2.25
CA PHE A 299 5.12 20.70 -1.28
C PHE A 299 5.13 21.30 0.14
N LYS A 300 4.01 21.16 0.84
CA LYS A 300 3.80 21.63 2.22
C LYS A 300 4.12 20.54 3.26
N MET A 301 4.24 19.29 2.82
CA MET A 301 4.51 18.13 3.68
C MET A 301 5.71 17.30 3.20
N ASP A 302 6.27 16.57 4.15
CA ASP A 302 7.19 15.46 3.88
C ASP A 302 6.41 14.19 3.56
N TYR A 303 6.92 13.41 2.61
CA TYR A 303 6.30 12.17 2.15
C TYR A 303 7.25 11.00 2.25
N TYR A 304 6.68 9.81 2.38
CA TYR A 304 7.41 8.56 2.59
C TYR A 304 6.91 7.47 1.66
N TRP A 305 7.78 6.54 1.32
CA TRP A 305 7.43 5.32 0.60
C TRP A 305 7.51 4.11 1.54
N MET A 306 6.37 3.45 1.75
CA MET A 306 6.24 2.37 2.73
C MET A 306 5.99 1.04 2.00
N MET A 307 6.78 0.00 2.29
CA MET A 307 6.62 -1.33 1.67
C MET A 307 6.58 -2.44 2.71
N GLY A 308 5.85 -3.51 2.39
CA GLY A 308 5.87 -4.73 3.21
C GLY A 308 7.04 -5.63 2.83
N ASP A 309 7.51 -6.41 3.80
CA ASP A 309 8.59 -7.38 3.57
C ASP A 309 8.11 -8.59 2.75
N ASN A 310 6.81 -8.92 2.78
CA ASN A 310 6.22 -9.87 1.82
C ASN A 310 5.82 -9.12 0.54
N ARG A 311 6.82 -8.88 -0.33
CA ARG A 311 6.74 -7.93 -1.45
C ARG A 311 5.67 -8.29 -2.47
N HIS A 312 5.35 -9.56 -2.67
CA HIS A 312 4.30 -9.93 -3.62
C HIS A 312 2.92 -10.07 -2.96
N ASN A 313 2.83 -10.07 -1.63
CA ASN A 313 1.58 -10.22 -0.87
C ASN A 313 1.32 -9.05 0.08
N SER A 314 1.73 -7.84 -0.33
CA SER A 314 1.65 -6.65 0.51
C SER A 314 0.92 -5.55 -0.23
N ALA A 315 -0.27 -5.20 0.25
CA ALA A 315 -0.83 -3.88 0.00
C ALA A 315 0.12 -2.85 0.64
N ASP A 316 0.78 -2.05 -0.21
CA ASP A 316 1.75 -1.03 0.17
C ASP A 316 1.84 0.15 -0.80
N SER A 317 2.84 1.05 -0.65
CA SER A 317 2.96 2.27 -1.45
C SER A 317 3.03 2.03 -2.96
N ARG A 318 3.36 0.82 -3.42
CA ARG A 318 3.23 0.48 -4.86
C ARG A 318 1.80 0.55 -5.38
N TYR A 319 0.80 0.49 -4.51
CA TYR A 319 -0.63 0.50 -4.85
C TYR A 319 -1.32 1.81 -4.45
N TRP A 320 -0.99 2.40 -3.30
CA TRP A 320 -1.61 3.65 -2.83
C TRP A 320 -0.73 4.90 -2.96
N GLY A 321 0.54 4.75 -3.33
CA GLY A 321 1.50 5.84 -3.46
C GLY A 321 2.06 6.33 -2.12
N PHE A 322 2.25 7.63 -2.03
CA PHE A 322 2.96 8.26 -0.93
C PHE A 322 2.19 8.23 0.41
N VAL A 323 2.94 8.13 1.50
CA VAL A 323 2.45 8.30 2.87
C VAL A 323 2.87 9.69 3.36
N PRO A 324 1.96 10.65 3.57
CA PRO A 324 2.30 11.98 4.07
C PRO A 324 2.68 11.96 5.57
N GLU A 325 3.49 12.91 6.03
CA GLU A 325 3.98 12.99 7.41
C GLU A 325 2.88 13.04 8.49
N ASP A 326 1.71 13.57 8.14
CA ASP A 326 0.55 13.66 9.03
C ASP A 326 -0.19 12.32 9.21
N HIS A 327 0.10 11.33 8.36
CA HIS A 327 -0.42 9.96 8.48
C HIS A 327 0.44 9.09 9.39
N VAL A 328 1.72 9.44 9.59
CA VAL A 328 2.64 8.69 10.45
C VAL A 328 2.16 8.75 11.90
N VAL A 329 1.90 7.59 12.50
CA VAL A 329 1.56 7.50 13.92
C VAL A 329 2.84 7.48 14.74
N GLY A 330 3.76 6.57 14.39
CA GLY A 330 5.07 6.45 15.02
C GLY A 330 5.76 5.13 14.67
N LYS A 331 6.90 4.88 15.32
CA LYS A 331 7.61 3.60 15.23
C LYS A 331 7.13 2.68 16.36
N PRO A 332 6.82 1.41 16.09
CA PRO A 332 6.64 0.45 17.17
C PRO A 332 7.99 0.29 17.88
N ILE A 333 7.96 0.15 19.21
CA ILE A 333 9.18 -0.03 20.02
C ILE A 333 9.24 -1.41 20.66
N LEU A 334 8.09 -2.04 20.92
CA LEU A 334 8.02 -3.27 21.70
C LEU A 334 6.88 -4.15 21.18
N VAL A 335 7.15 -5.43 20.98
CA VAL A 335 6.12 -6.42 20.71
C VAL A 335 5.53 -6.88 22.03
N TRP A 336 4.39 -6.31 22.44
CA TRP A 336 3.73 -6.70 23.69
C TRP A 336 3.02 -8.07 23.60
N LEU A 337 2.45 -8.40 22.44
CA LEU A 337 1.76 -9.66 22.21
C LEU A 337 2.10 -10.20 20.81
N SER A 338 2.38 -11.50 20.73
CA SER A 338 2.57 -12.19 19.46
C SER A 338 1.83 -13.51 19.48
N LEU A 339 0.83 -13.63 18.61
CA LEU A 339 0.01 -14.82 18.49
C LEU A 339 0.29 -15.54 17.17
N ASP A 340 0.25 -16.86 17.23
CA ASP A 340 0.27 -17.73 16.07
C ASP A 340 -1.17 -18.04 15.65
N LYS A 341 -1.58 -17.58 14.47
CA LYS A 341 -2.95 -17.79 13.97
C LYS A 341 -3.25 -19.28 13.73
N ASP A 342 -2.23 -20.09 13.41
CA ASP A 342 -2.38 -21.50 13.00
C ASP A 342 -2.33 -22.47 14.19
N ARG A 343 -2.09 -21.98 15.41
CA ARG A 343 -2.11 -22.77 16.63
C ARG A 343 -3.34 -22.43 17.49
N GLY A 344 -3.75 -23.40 18.30
CA GLY A 344 -4.72 -23.25 19.38
C GLY A 344 -4.05 -22.84 20.70
N TRP A 345 -4.87 -22.40 21.66
CA TRP A 345 -4.41 -21.87 22.95
C TRP A 345 -3.51 -22.83 23.74
N PHE A 346 -3.72 -24.14 23.59
CA PHE A 346 -2.99 -25.18 24.31
C PHE A 346 -1.84 -25.83 23.53
N ASN A 347 -1.59 -25.44 22.27
CA ASN A 347 -0.53 -26.03 21.44
C ASN A 347 0.41 -24.97 20.80
N GLY A 348 0.54 -23.82 21.48
CA GLY A 348 1.52 -22.78 21.11
C GLY A 348 0.93 -21.56 20.42
N LYS A 349 -0.31 -21.16 20.74
CA LYS A 349 -0.88 -19.87 20.29
C LYS A 349 0.03 -18.69 20.60
N ILE A 350 0.69 -18.69 21.75
CA ILE A 350 1.51 -17.56 22.20
C ILE A 350 2.96 -17.80 21.75
N ARG A 351 3.51 -16.87 20.98
CA ARG A 351 4.91 -16.88 20.51
C ARG A 351 5.81 -16.23 21.54
N TRP A 352 6.07 -16.93 22.65
CA TRP A 352 6.83 -16.41 23.80
C TRP A 352 8.17 -15.77 23.45
N GLY A 353 8.92 -16.34 22.49
CA GLY A 353 10.21 -15.79 22.05
C GLY A 353 10.15 -14.42 21.36
N ARG A 354 8.95 -13.94 21.00
CA ARG A 354 8.71 -12.65 20.36
C ARG A 354 8.11 -11.61 21.31
N ILE A 355 7.64 -12.01 22.49
CA ILE A 355 7.04 -11.09 23.47
C ILE A 355 8.14 -10.29 24.17
N PHE A 356 7.88 -9.00 24.37
CA PHE A 356 8.80 -8.00 24.94
C PHE A 356 10.14 -7.90 24.21
N LYS A 357 10.18 -8.27 22.92
CA LYS A 357 11.30 -7.98 22.03
C LYS A 357 11.15 -6.59 21.43
N TRP A 358 12.28 -5.91 21.24
CA TRP A 358 12.35 -4.66 20.50
C TRP A 358 11.81 -4.87 19.09
N ALA A 359 11.05 -3.90 18.60
CA ALA A 359 10.50 -3.92 17.25
C ALA A 359 11.54 -3.32 16.28
N ASP A 360 12.53 -4.13 15.94
CA ASP A 360 13.60 -3.80 15.00
C ASP A 360 13.36 -4.44 13.62
#